data_AF-A0A1H1M1A1-F1
#
_entry.id   AF-A0A1H1M1A1-F1
#
_cell.length_a   1.000
_cell.length_b   1.000
_cell.length_c   1.000
_cell.angle_alpha   90.00
_cell.angle_beta   90.00
_cell.angle_gamma   90.00
#
_symmetry.space_group_name_H-M   'P 1'
#
loop_
_entity.id
_entity.type
_entity.pdbx_description
1 polymer ?
#
loop_
_entity_poly.entity_id
_entity_poly.type
_entity_poly.pdbx_seq_one_letter_code
_entity_poly.pdbx_strand_id
1 'polypeptide(L)'
;MFVTYRTTENKKAARINPNLQVWPAVELVIQKAICLITFQARGKGDHDRLTRSMLVGDPSEFQTGLTGQDKDLFVHSIHLLTPGEMNGTESWKVERLLNVSHVSWDENGEKQYGFSYEVDGAYCYQDVPKEFVESTKVERLIYHESRGSPPQPRIN
;
A
#
# COMPACT_ATOMS: atom_id res chain seq x y z
N MET A 1 -9.81 3.40 7.41
CA MET A 1 -10.32 3.71 8.75
C MET A 1 -10.07 2.46 9.53
N PHE A 2 -9.17 2.59 10.50
CA PHE A 2 -8.90 1.54 11.45
C PHE A 2 -9.74 1.82 12.69
N VAL A 3 -10.32 0.79 13.29
CA VAL A 3 -10.93 0.88 14.61
C VAL A 3 -9.88 0.44 15.62
N THR A 4 -9.61 1.33 16.56
CA THR A 4 -8.74 1.06 17.70
C THR A 4 -9.59 0.91 18.94
N TYR A 5 -9.38 -0.17 19.69
CA TYR A 5 -10.07 -0.36 20.96
C TYR A 5 -9.23 0.23 22.09
N ARG A 6 -9.77 1.19 22.84
CA ARG A 6 -9.06 1.86 23.95
C ARG A 6 -8.51 0.87 24.99
N THR A 7 -9.19 -0.25 25.21
CA THR A 7 -8.75 -1.33 26.11
C THR A 7 -7.45 -2.02 25.66
N THR A 8 -7.13 -1.94 24.36
CA THR A 8 -5.93 -2.55 23.77
C THR A 8 -4.76 -1.57 23.65
N GLU A 9 -4.95 -0.28 23.96
CA GLU A 9 -3.88 0.72 23.89
C GLU A 9 -2.68 0.33 24.76
N ASN A 10 -1.48 0.33 24.18
CA ASN A 10 -0.24 0.12 24.91
C ASN A 10 0.18 1.39 25.65
N LYS A 11 -0.40 1.58 26.84
CA LYS A 11 -0.10 2.72 27.72
C LYS A 11 1.38 2.85 28.12
N LYS A 12 2.19 1.79 27.97
CA LYS A 12 3.63 1.86 28.27
C LYS A 12 4.40 2.68 27.24
N ALA A 13 3.86 2.89 26.02
CA ALA A 13 4.50 3.70 24.99
C ALA A 13 4.70 5.16 25.40
N ALA A 14 3.84 5.69 26.27
CA ALA A 14 3.97 7.03 26.85
C ALA A 14 5.29 7.24 27.61
N ARG A 15 5.94 6.16 28.08
CA ARG A 15 7.27 6.22 28.72
C ARG A 15 8.40 6.55 27.74
N ILE A 16 8.19 6.27 26.45
CA ILE A 16 9.14 6.55 25.37
C ILE A 16 8.90 7.97 24.86
N ASN A 17 7.64 8.32 24.61
CA ASN A 17 7.23 9.66 24.19
C ASN A 17 5.79 9.91 24.70
N PRO A 18 5.54 10.99 25.49
CA PRO A 18 4.22 11.27 26.06
C PRO A 18 3.12 11.51 25.01
N ASN A 19 3.50 11.94 23.80
CA ASN A 19 2.57 12.22 22.70
C ASN A 19 2.35 11.00 21.79
N LEU A 20 3.02 9.87 22.06
CA LEU A 20 2.94 8.67 21.25
C LEU A 20 1.84 7.75 21.77
N GLN A 21 0.85 7.48 20.91
CA GLN A 21 -0.17 6.45 21.16
C GLN A 21 0.13 5.23 20.30
N VAL A 22 0.05 4.04 20.90
CA VAL A 22 0.38 2.78 20.22
C VAL A 22 -0.69 1.75 20.50
N TRP A 23 -1.19 1.13 19.45
CA TRP A 23 -2.08 -0.04 19.54
C TRP A 23 -1.37 -1.27 18.99
N PRO A 24 -1.33 -2.39 19.73
CA PRO A 24 -0.75 -3.64 19.27
C PRO A 24 -1.65 -4.36 18.27
N ALA A 25 -2.96 -4.04 18.25
CA ALA A 25 -3.94 -4.58 17.33
C ALA A 25 -4.94 -3.49 16.94
N VAL A 26 -5.31 -3.47 15.66
CA VAL A 26 -6.31 -2.57 15.09
C VAL A 26 -7.17 -3.37 14.13
N GLU A 27 -8.46 -3.04 14.03
CA GLU A 27 -9.36 -3.65 13.06
C GLU A 27 -9.43 -2.76 11.82
N LEU A 28 -9.27 -3.35 10.64
CA LEU A 28 -9.49 -2.64 9.40
C LEU A 28 -10.97 -2.73 9.02
N VAL A 29 -11.67 -1.60 9.04
CA VAL A 29 -13.12 -1.54 8.72
C VAL A 29 -13.42 -0.87 7.37
N ILE A 30 -12.40 -0.42 6.66
CA ILE A 30 -12.59 0.14 5.31
C ILE A 30 -12.67 -1.00 4.29
N GLN A 31 -13.75 -1.02 3.52
CA GLN A 31 -13.95 -1.88 2.35
C GLN A 31 -13.28 -1.27 1.10
N LYS A 32 -11.98 -0.98 1.18
CA LYS A 32 -11.18 -0.50 0.05
C LYS A 32 -9.88 -1.28 -0.04
N ALA A 33 -9.27 -1.24 -1.23
CA ALA A 33 -7.94 -1.78 -1.41
C ALA A 33 -6.93 -1.05 -0.51
N ILE A 34 -5.99 -1.80 0.07
CA ILE A 34 -4.91 -1.24 0.89
C ILE A 34 -3.61 -1.80 0.42
N CYS A 35 -2.63 -0.94 0.31
CA CYS A 35 -1.30 -1.34 -0.08
C CYS A 35 -0.45 -1.70 1.14
N LEU A 36 0.16 -2.87 1.12
CA LEU A 36 1.15 -3.32 2.08
C LEU A 36 2.55 -3.17 1.49
N ILE A 37 3.28 -2.14 1.94
CA ILE A 37 4.65 -1.89 1.56
C ILE A 37 5.57 -2.57 2.58
N THR A 38 6.40 -3.49 2.13
CA THR A 38 7.43 -4.14 2.94
C THR A 38 8.77 -3.52 2.63
N PHE A 39 9.42 -2.98 3.65
CA PHE A 39 10.77 -2.44 3.60
C PHE A 39 11.75 -3.44 4.22
N GLN A 40 12.94 -3.49 3.66
CA GLN A 40 14.06 -4.23 4.21
C GLN A 40 15.19 -3.26 4.53
N ALA A 41 15.66 -3.31 5.78
CA ALA A 41 16.84 -2.59 6.21
C ALA A 41 18.02 -3.53 6.48
N ARG A 42 19.24 -3.07 6.17
CA ARG A 42 20.48 -3.73 6.57
C ARG A 42 20.70 -3.49 8.08
N GLY A 43 20.73 -4.54 8.86
CA GLY A 43 21.08 -4.49 10.29
C GLY A 43 22.58 -4.42 10.52
N LYS A 44 22.99 -4.60 11.79
CA LYS A 44 24.40 -4.61 12.20
C LYS A 44 25.07 -5.95 11.83
N GLY A 45 25.17 -6.24 10.54
CA GLY A 45 25.78 -7.45 9.99
C GLY A 45 24.99 -8.01 8.79
N ASP A 46 25.66 -8.75 7.91
CA ASP A 46 25.07 -9.27 6.65
C ASP A 46 23.88 -10.23 6.85
N HIS A 47 23.68 -10.74 8.07
CA HIS A 47 22.62 -11.71 8.40
C HIS A 47 21.41 -11.12 9.13
N ASP A 48 21.51 -9.91 9.69
CA ASP A 48 20.41 -9.28 10.40
C ASP A 48 19.64 -8.36 9.45
N ARG A 49 18.69 -8.93 8.70
CA ARG A 49 17.75 -8.14 7.90
C ARG A 49 16.56 -7.73 8.76
N LEU A 50 16.38 -6.42 8.94
CA LEU A 50 15.21 -5.88 9.64
C LEU A 50 14.10 -5.63 8.62
N THR A 51 13.02 -6.38 8.73
CA THR A 51 11.82 -6.17 7.90
C THR A 51 10.84 -5.28 8.64
N ARG A 52 10.35 -4.24 7.95
CA ARG A 52 9.25 -3.40 8.44
C ARG A 52 8.16 -3.36 7.38
N SER A 53 6.91 -3.30 7.82
CA SER A 53 5.76 -3.20 6.93
C SER A 53 4.95 -1.96 7.26
N MET A 54 4.38 -1.35 6.23
CA MET A 54 3.49 -0.20 6.31
C MET A 54 2.24 -0.50 5.49
N LEU A 55 1.07 -0.21 6.07
CA LEU A 55 -0.21 -0.21 5.35
C LEU A 55 -0.51 1.22 4.92
N VAL A 56 -0.75 1.42 3.62
CA VAL A 56 -1.06 2.70 3.01
C VAL A 56 -2.44 2.63 2.38
N GLY A 57 -3.37 3.41 2.91
CA GLY A 57 -4.77 3.42 2.48
C GLY A 57 -5.08 4.41 1.37
N ASP A 58 -4.26 5.46 1.21
CA ASP A 58 -4.32 6.39 0.08
C ASP A 58 -3.08 6.18 -0.79
N PRO A 59 -3.22 5.65 -2.02
CA PRO A 59 -2.07 5.41 -2.87
C PRO A 59 -1.31 6.67 -3.26
N SER A 60 -1.89 7.88 -3.13
CA SER A 60 -1.15 9.13 -3.33
C SER A 60 0.03 9.28 -2.36
N GLU A 61 -0.07 8.69 -1.16
CA GLU A 61 1.00 8.68 -0.16
C GLU A 61 2.16 7.73 -0.51
N PHE A 62 1.99 6.86 -1.53
CA PHE A 62 3.06 5.98 -2.01
C PHE A 62 4.32 6.73 -2.34
N GLN A 63 4.20 7.85 -3.05
CA GLN A 63 5.36 8.57 -3.57
C GLN A 63 6.29 9.01 -2.44
N THR A 64 5.73 9.40 -1.31
CA THR A 64 6.50 9.76 -0.11
C THR A 64 7.25 8.54 0.45
N GLY A 65 6.61 7.37 0.53
CA GLY A 65 7.25 6.13 0.99
C GLY A 65 8.32 5.58 0.04
N LEU A 66 8.12 5.72 -1.27
CA LEU A 66 9.03 5.21 -2.30
C LEU A 66 10.27 6.08 -2.49
N THR A 67 10.19 7.38 -2.23
CA THR A 67 11.30 8.33 -2.40
C THR A 67 12.34 8.28 -1.27
N GLY A 68 11.98 7.73 -0.11
CA GLY A 68 12.88 7.60 1.05
C GLY A 68 13.85 6.41 1.00
N GLN A 69 14.04 5.77 -0.15
CA GLN A 69 14.88 4.57 -0.28
C GLN A 69 16.37 4.91 -0.40
N ASP A 70 17.21 4.13 0.28
CA ASP A 70 18.66 4.18 0.16
C ASP A 70 19.29 2.77 0.20
N LYS A 71 20.63 2.71 0.29
CA LYS A 71 21.39 1.45 0.30
C LYS A 71 21.11 0.55 1.52
N ASP A 72 20.64 1.15 2.61
CA ASP A 72 20.46 0.53 3.92
C ASP A 72 18.98 0.35 4.27
N LEU A 73 18.05 1.03 3.58
CA LEU A 73 16.60 0.87 3.67
C LEU A 73 15.96 0.98 2.28
N PHE A 74 15.42 -0.13 1.79
CA PHE A 74 14.76 -0.16 0.48
C PHE A 74 13.44 -0.92 0.53
N VAL A 75 12.57 -0.66 -0.45
CA VAL A 75 11.32 -1.41 -0.60
C VAL A 75 11.65 -2.79 -1.13
N HIS A 76 11.26 -3.81 -0.37
CA HIS A 76 11.46 -5.21 -0.72
C HIS A 76 10.32 -5.74 -1.59
N SER A 77 9.09 -5.42 -1.23
CA SER A 77 7.89 -5.87 -1.96
C SER A 77 6.71 -4.97 -1.65
N ILE A 78 5.81 -4.82 -2.62
CA ILE A 78 4.52 -4.18 -2.42
C ILE A 78 3.42 -5.16 -2.78
N HIS A 79 2.45 -5.30 -1.87
CA HIS A 79 1.26 -6.11 -2.08
C HIS A 79 0.01 -5.25 -1.97
N LEU A 80 -1.05 -5.68 -2.64
CA LEU A 80 -2.40 -5.14 -2.51
C LEU A 80 -3.23 -6.10 -1.67
N LEU A 81 -3.88 -5.54 -0.66
CA LEU A 81 -4.92 -6.19 0.12
C LEU A 81 -6.25 -5.77 -0.47
N THR A 82 -7.03 -6.71 -0.98
CA THR A 82 -8.36 -6.45 -1.54
C THR A 82 -9.45 -7.10 -0.69
N PRO A 83 -10.53 -6.39 -0.32
CA PRO A 83 -11.66 -7.00 0.35
C PRO A 83 -12.43 -7.92 -0.60
N GLY A 84 -13.19 -8.86 -0.02
CA GLY A 84 -14.00 -9.83 -0.76
C GLY A 84 -14.94 -9.18 -1.79
N GLU A 85 -15.59 -8.08 -1.42
CA GLU A 85 -16.50 -7.32 -2.28
C GLU A 85 -15.83 -6.81 -3.57
N MET A 86 -14.54 -6.49 -3.51
CA MET A 86 -13.76 -5.98 -4.64
C MET A 86 -13.18 -7.11 -5.49
N ASN A 87 -12.72 -8.18 -4.84
CA ASN A 87 -12.06 -9.29 -5.54
C ASN A 87 -13.01 -10.44 -5.95
N GLY A 88 -14.31 -10.28 -5.67
CA GLY A 88 -15.34 -11.25 -6.01
C GLY A 88 -15.32 -12.53 -5.16
N THR A 89 -14.71 -12.49 -3.97
CA THR A 89 -14.64 -13.63 -3.05
C THR A 89 -15.20 -13.31 -1.67
N GLU A 90 -15.22 -14.27 -0.75
CA GLU A 90 -15.70 -14.08 0.63
C GLU A 90 -14.62 -13.58 1.59
N SER A 91 -13.37 -13.50 1.14
CA SER A 91 -12.21 -13.23 1.99
C SER A 91 -11.31 -12.14 1.43
N TRP A 92 -10.52 -11.53 2.31
CA TRP A 92 -9.42 -10.68 1.88
C TRP A 92 -8.39 -11.48 1.10
N LYS A 93 -7.88 -10.91 0.01
CA LYS A 93 -6.72 -11.43 -0.72
C LYS A 93 -5.52 -10.53 -0.53
N VAL A 94 -4.34 -11.13 -0.61
CA VAL A 94 -3.05 -10.42 -0.65
C VAL A 94 -2.36 -10.82 -1.94
N GLU A 95 -2.18 -9.85 -2.83
CA GLU A 95 -1.67 -10.08 -4.18
C GLU A 95 -0.49 -9.14 -4.44
N ARG A 96 0.50 -9.57 -5.22
CA ARG A 96 1.64 -8.71 -5.55
C ARG A 96 1.17 -7.55 -6.44
N LEU A 97 1.49 -6.33 -6.04
CA LEU A 97 1.09 -5.13 -6.76
C LEU A 97 2.08 -4.82 -7.88
N LEU A 98 1.58 -4.66 -9.10
CA LEU A 98 2.38 -4.31 -10.27
C LEU A 98 2.24 -2.83 -10.61
N ASN A 99 1.01 -2.30 -10.62
CA ASN A 99 0.75 -0.91 -10.98
C ASN A 99 -0.27 -0.26 -10.07
N VAL A 100 -0.09 1.03 -9.85
CA VAL A 100 -1.14 1.91 -9.32
C VAL A 100 -1.24 3.14 -10.21
N SER A 101 -2.45 3.45 -10.65
CA SER A 101 -2.71 4.69 -11.40
C SER A 101 -3.88 5.46 -10.80
N HIS A 102 -3.75 6.77 -10.80
CA HIS A 102 -4.87 7.68 -10.61
C HIS A 102 -5.72 7.69 -11.88
N VAL A 103 -7.02 7.47 -11.73
CA VAL A 103 -7.99 7.42 -12.83
C VAL A 103 -9.08 8.45 -12.63
N SER A 104 -9.75 8.81 -13.72
CA SER A 104 -10.95 9.65 -13.70
C SER A 104 -12.10 9.02 -14.47
N TRP A 105 -13.32 9.41 -14.14
CA TRP A 105 -14.51 9.12 -14.94
C TRP A 105 -15.42 10.35 -14.96
N ASP A 106 -16.39 10.37 -15.87
CA ASP A 106 -17.45 11.38 -15.92
C ASP A 106 -18.72 10.80 -15.28
N GLU A 107 -19.26 11.51 -14.32
CA GLU A 107 -20.53 11.21 -13.69
C GLU A 107 -21.42 12.45 -13.76
N ASN A 108 -22.49 12.38 -14.56
CA ASN A 108 -23.44 13.48 -14.76
C ASN A 108 -22.79 14.80 -15.25
N GLY A 109 -21.72 14.72 -16.05
CA GLY A 109 -20.99 15.88 -16.55
C GLY A 109 -19.94 16.45 -15.57
N GLU A 110 -19.74 15.80 -14.43
CA GLU A 110 -18.69 16.14 -13.47
C GLU A 110 -17.56 15.09 -13.50
N LYS A 111 -16.31 15.56 -13.55
CA LYS A 111 -15.14 14.70 -13.53
C LYS A 111 -14.85 14.23 -12.10
N GLN A 112 -14.93 12.93 -11.89
CA GLN A 112 -14.63 12.24 -10.63
C GLN A 112 -13.26 11.55 -10.70
N TYR A 113 -12.76 11.09 -9.54
CA TYR A 113 -11.41 10.53 -9.40
C TYR A 113 -11.36 9.31 -8.50
N GLY A 114 -10.43 8.41 -8.80
CA GLY A 114 -10.17 7.19 -8.05
C GLY A 114 -8.84 6.55 -8.45
N PHE A 115 -8.68 5.27 -8.16
CA PHE A 115 -7.47 4.51 -8.37
C PHE A 115 -7.76 3.18 -9.08
N SER A 116 -6.80 2.79 -9.91
CA SER A 116 -6.72 1.45 -10.49
C SER A 116 -5.47 0.75 -10.00
N TYR A 117 -5.59 -0.55 -9.77
CA TYR A 117 -4.55 -1.40 -9.23
C TYR A 117 -4.40 -2.64 -10.11
N GLU A 118 -3.24 -2.80 -10.74
CA GLU A 118 -2.93 -4.04 -11.45
C GLU A 118 -2.09 -4.93 -10.55
N VAL A 119 -2.47 -6.19 -10.43
CA VAL A 119 -1.77 -7.19 -9.64
C VAL A 119 -1.26 -8.33 -10.52
N ASP A 120 -0.39 -9.15 -9.95
CA ASP A 120 0.09 -10.36 -10.64
C ASP A 120 -1.07 -11.29 -11.03
N GLY A 121 -0.96 -11.93 -12.20
CA GLY A 121 -2.06 -12.73 -12.77
C GLY A 121 -3.05 -11.95 -13.65
N ALA A 122 -2.71 -10.72 -14.07
CA ALA A 122 -3.49 -9.88 -15.00
C ALA A 122 -4.87 -9.43 -14.48
N TYR A 123 -5.06 -9.41 -13.15
CA TYR A 123 -6.25 -8.81 -12.54
C TYR A 123 -6.05 -7.30 -12.36
N CYS A 124 -7.12 -6.54 -12.61
CA CYS A 124 -7.18 -5.11 -12.36
C CYS A 124 -8.37 -4.82 -11.44
N TYR A 125 -8.09 -4.19 -10.31
CA TYR A 125 -9.10 -3.72 -9.38
C TYR A 125 -9.21 -2.21 -9.48
N GLN A 126 -10.42 -1.69 -9.28
CA GLN A 126 -10.67 -0.24 -9.25
C GLN A 126 -11.58 0.08 -8.08
N ASP A 127 -11.38 1.23 -7.45
CA ASP A 127 -12.31 1.78 -6.46
C ASP A 127 -13.30 2.77 -7.11
N VAL A 128 -13.63 2.51 -8.37
CA VAL A 128 -14.58 3.23 -9.21
C VAL A 128 -15.93 2.49 -9.17
N PRO A 129 -17.08 3.20 -9.15
CA PRO A 129 -18.39 2.53 -9.25
C PRO A 129 -18.46 1.67 -10.52
N LYS A 130 -19.09 0.50 -10.40
CA LYS A 130 -19.05 -0.56 -11.43
C LYS A 130 -19.54 -0.07 -12.80
N GLU A 131 -20.53 0.80 -12.80
CA GLU A 131 -21.11 1.44 -13.97
C GLU A 131 -20.14 2.36 -14.75
N PHE A 132 -19.06 2.84 -14.11
CA PHE A 132 -18.09 3.74 -14.70
C PHE A 132 -16.74 3.09 -14.98
N VAL A 133 -16.49 1.85 -14.55
CA VAL A 133 -15.21 1.15 -14.74
C VAL A 133 -14.73 1.18 -16.19
N GLU A 134 -15.62 0.92 -17.14
CA GLU A 134 -15.29 0.90 -18.58
C GLU A 134 -15.02 2.29 -19.17
N SER A 135 -15.54 3.36 -18.55
CA SER A 135 -15.32 4.75 -19.00
C SER A 135 -14.12 5.41 -18.34
N THR A 136 -13.43 4.70 -17.45
CA THR A 136 -12.27 5.24 -16.74
C THR A 136 -11.13 5.62 -17.67
N LYS A 137 -10.47 6.72 -17.34
CA LYS A 137 -9.26 7.20 -18.03
C LYS A 137 -8.12 7.29 -17.04
N VAL A 138 -6.95 6.80 -17.44
CA VAL A 138 -5.73 6.96 -16.65
C VAL A 138 -5.26 8.40 -16.74
N GLU A 139 -5.22 9.08 -15.60
CA GLU A 139 -4.74 10.45 -15.48
C GLU A 139 -3.23 10.49 -15.18
N ARG A 140 -2.77 9.60 -14.30
CA ARG A 140 -1.38 9.58 -13.84
C ARG A 140 -1.00 8.21 -13.30
N LEU A 141 0.16 7.71 -13.71
CA LEU A 141 0.82 6.56 -13.08
C LEU A 141 1.43 6.98 -11.73
N ILE A 142 1.08 6.30 -10.64
CA ILE A 142 1.61 6.55 -9.29
C ILE A 142 2.79 5.64 -9.01
N TYR A 143 2.64 4.35 -9.35
CA TYR A 143 3.63 3.31 -9.13
C TYR A 143 3.60 2.32 -10.28
N HIS A 144 4.79 1.88 -10.70
CA HIS A 144 4.98 0.75 -11.59
C HIS A 144 6.15 -0.08 -11.07
N GLU A 145 5.92 -1.37 -10.88
CA GLU A 145 6.98 -2.31 -10.59
C GLU A 145 7.85 -2.50 -11.83
N SER A 146 8.98 -1.80 -11.85
CA SER A 146 9.99 -2.00 -12.88
C SER A 146 10.63 -3.38 -12.67
N ARG A 147 10.39 -4.33 -13.58
CA ARG A 147 11.16 -5.58 -13.61
C ARG A 147 12.59 -5.25 -14.05
N GLY A 148 13.46 -4.90 -13.10
CA GLY A 148 14.83 -4.49 -13.38
C GLY A 148 15.76 -4.75 -12.20
N SER A 149 16.50 -5.86 -12.30
CA SER A 149 17.78 -6.27 -11.68
C SER A 149 18.07 -5.91 -10.21
N PRO A 150 18.60 -6.86 -9.40
CA PRO A 150 19.10 -6.53 -8.07
C PRO A 150 20.12 -5.39 -8.15
N PRO A 151 20.19 -4.51 -7.13
CA PRO A 151 21.16 -3.41 -7.12
C PRO A 151 22.55 -3.98 -7.34
N GLN A 152 23.20 -3.64 -8.46
CA GLN A 152 24.58 -4.02 -8.67
C GLN A 152 25.41 -3.37 -7.54
N PRO A 153 26.20 -4.15 -6.80
CA PRO A 153 27.10 -3.57 -5.81
C PRO A 153 28.03 -2.60 -6.54
N ARG A 154 28.03 -1.33 -6.13
CA ARG A 154 29.06 -0.39 -6.57
C ARG A 154 30.40 -0.96 -6.10
N ILE A 155 31.19 -1.45 -7.05
CA ILE A 155 32.60 -1.76 -6.83
C ILE A 155 33.30 -0.41 -6.72
N ASN A 156 33.98 -0.20 -5.59
CA ASN A 156 34.76 0.99 -5.27
C ASN A 156 35.84 1.28 -6.31
#